data_AF-A0A5C3LEI0-F1
#
_entry.id   AF-A0A5C3LEI0-F1
#
_cell.length_a   1.000
_cell.length_b   1.000
_cell.length_c   1.000
_cell.angle_alpha   90.00
_cell.angle_beta   90.00
_cell.angle_gamma   90.00
#
_symmetry.space_group_name_H-M   'P 1'
#
loop_
_entity.id
_entity.type
_entity.pdbx_description
1 polymer ?
#
loop_
_entity_poly.entity_id
_entity_poly.type
_entity_poly.pdbx_seq_one_letter_code
_entity_poly.pdbx_strand_id
1 'polypeptide(L)' 'CAKSLRQFNFVTDEDYQLEVAMLHPNTIIPNPITISHDINKIYIEMSYIVKEYLMVSLHYIFTA' A
#
# COMPACT_ATOMS: atom_id res chain seq x y z
N CYS A 1 0.15 1.16 -7.07
CA CYS A 1 1.19 2.19 -7.29
C CYS A 1 2.50 1.65 -7.86
N ALA A 2 3.28 0.81 -7.16
CA ALA A 2 4.68 0.54 -7.58
C ALA A 2 4.88 -0.28 -8.88
N LYS A 3 4.00 -1.24 -9.20
CA LYS A 3 4.16 -2.12 -10.38
C LYS A 3 3.44 -1.60 -11.64
N SER A 4 2.47 -0.70 -11.48
CA SER A 4 1.60 -0.21 -12.56
C SER A 4 1.58 1.32 -12.69
N LEU A 5 2.34 2.05 -11.87
CA LEU A 5 2.36 3.52 -11.77
C LEU A 5 0.97 4.17 -11.59
N ARG A 6 -0.05 3.39 -11.23
CA ARG A 6 -1.40 3.90 -11.02
C ARG A 6 -1.42 4.78 -9.78
N GLN A 7 -1.72 6.07 -9.97
CA GLN A 7 -2.05 7.01 -8.92
C GLN A 7 -3.30 6.55 -8.18
N PHE A 8 -3.52 6.98 -6.94
CA PHE A 8 -4.68 6.58 -6.14
C PHE A 8 -6.04 6.89 -6.80
N ASN A 9 -6.08 7.86 -7.71
CA ASN A 9 -7.26 8.19 -8.50
C ASN A 9 -7.71 7.08 -9.46
N PHE A 10 -6.92 6.01 -9.66
CA PHE A 10 -7.34 4.89 -10.49
C PHE A 10 -8.65 4.23 -10.04
N VAL A 11 -9.07 4.43 -8.79
CA VAL A 11 -10.36 3.91 -8.31
C VAL A 11 -11.57 4.69 -8.81
N THR A 12 -11.35 5.86 -9.43
CA THR A 12 -12.40 6.63 -10.11
C THR A 12 -12.52 6.30 -11.59
N ASP A 13 -11.67 5.40 -12.11
CA ASP A 13 -11.70 4.96 -13.49
C ASP A 13 -12.89 4.02 -13.74
N GLU A 14 -13.70 4.30 -14.76
CA GLU A 14 -14.95 3.56 -15.01
C GLU A 14 -14.70 2.08 -15.30
N ASP A 15 -13.65 1.75 -16.05
CA ASP A 15 -13.31 0.36 -16.36
C ASP A 15 -12.87 -0.40 -15.10
N TYR A 16 -12.12 0.25 -14.21
CA TYR A 16 -11.79 -0.31 -12.90
C TYR A 16 -13.04 -0.54 -12.03
N GLN A 17 -13.95 0.43 -11.99
CA GLN A 17 -15.19 0.29 -11.21
C GLN A 17 -16.06 -0.85 -11.74
N LEU A 18 -16.14 -0.99 -13.06
CA LEU A 18 -16.85 -2.06 -13.73
C LEU A 18 -16.21 -3.43 -13.43
N GLU A 19 -14.88 -3.53 -13.49
CA GLU A 19 -14.13 -4.73 -13.10
C GLU A 19 -14.43 -5.12 -11.64
N VAL A 20 -14.36 -4.16 -10.71
CA VAL A 20 -14.66 -4.40 -9.29
C VAL A 20 -16.10 -4.87 -9.11
N ALA A 21 -17.07 -4.25 -9.78
CA ALA A 21 -18.47 -4.62 -9.68
C ALA A 21 -18.74 -6.04 -10.24
N MET A 22 -18.06 -6.43 -11.32
CA MET A 22 -18.15 -7.77 -11.89
C MET A 22 -17.57 -8.84 -10.98
N LEU A 23 -16.40 -8.57 -10.38
CA LEU A 23 -15.70 -9.56 -9.55
C LEU A 23 -16.33 -9.66 -8.16
N HIS A 24 -16.61 -8.53 -7.52
CA HIS A 24 -17.10 -8.44 -6.15
C HIS A 24 -18.32 -7.50 -6.07
N PRO A 25 -19.52 -8.02 -6.35
CA PRO A 25 -20.75 -7.25 -6.31
C PRO A 25 -20.97 -6.61 -4.93
N ASN A 26 -21.51 -5.39 -4.92
CA ASN A 26 -21.76 -4.58 -3.71
C ASN A 26 -20.50 -4.05 -3.00
N THR A 27 -19.31 -4.17 -3.60
CA THR A 27 -18.11 -3.52 -3.05
C THR A 27 -18.25 -2.01 -3.12
N ILE A 28 -18.08 -1.35 -1.98
CA ILE A 28 -18.02 0.12 -1.92
C ILE A 28 -16.58 0.52 -2.23
N ILE A 29 -16.40 1.25 -3.33
CA ILE A 29 -15.09 1.74 -3.74
C ILE A 29 -14.73 2.94 -2.87
N PRO A 30 -13.59 2.89 -2.14
CA PRO A 30 -13.21 3.97 -1.24
C PRO A 30 -12.73 5.21 -2.02
N ASN A 31 -12.79 6.37 -1.37
CA ASN A 31 -12.28 7.60 -1.95
C ASN A 31 -10.75 7.49 -2.18
N PRO A 32 -10.19 8.02 -3.29
CA PRO A 32 -8.75 8.05 -3.52
C PRO A 32 -7.92 8.59 -2.35
N ILE A 33 -8.45 9.58 -1.62
CA ILE A 33 -7.80 10.17 -0.43
C ILE A 33 -7.69 9.12 0.69
N THR A 34 -8.75 8.34 0.92
CA THR A 34 -8.74 7.25 1.90
C THR A 34 -7.65 6.25 1.58
N ILE A 35 -7.55 5.82 0.31
CA ILE A 35 -6.50 4.89 -0.13
C ILE A 35 -5.12 5.49 0.08
N SER A 36 -4.92 6.77 -0.25
CA SER A 36 -3.65 7.46 -0.06
C SER A 36 -3.22 7.49 1.41
N HIS A 37 -4.14 7.86 2.32
CA HIS A 37 -3.87 7.88 3.76
C HIS A 37 -3.57 6.50 4.31
N ASP A 38 -4.39 5.50 3.97
CA ASP A 38 -4.23 4.15 4.49
C ASP A 38 -2.91 3.52 4.01
N ILE A 39 -2.58 3.69 2.72
CA ILE A 39 -1.31 3.22 2.16
C ILE A 39 -0.12 3.91 2.84
N ASN A 40 -0.16 5.23 3.02
CA ASN A 40 0.91 5.96 3.71
C ASN A 40 1.09 5.47 5.15
N LYS A 41 -0.01 5.24 5.87
CA LYS A 41 0.03 4.70 7.22
C LYS A 41 0.69 3.33 7.26
N ILE A 42 0.30 2.42 6.35
CA ILE A 42 0.92 1.09 6.23
C ILE A 42 2.42 1.23 5.95
N TYR A 43 2.83 2.09 5.03
CA TYR A 43 4.25 2.30 4.73
C TYR A 43 5.04 2.79 5.95
N ILE A 44 4.50 3.73 6.72
CA ILE A 44 5.14 4.25 7.93
C ILE A 44 5.28 3.13 8.96
N GLU A 45 4.20 2.40 9.24
CA GLU A 45 4.20 1.32 10.23
C GLU A 45 5.21 0.21 9.83
N MET A 46 5.22 -0.19 8.56
CA MET A 46 6.16 -1.19 8.05
C MET A 46 7.60 -0.68 8.05
N SER A 47 7.83 0.62 7.89
CA SER A 47 9.18 1.19 7.92
C SER A 47 9.87 0.99 9.28
N TYR A 48 9.11 0.96 10.38
CA TYR A 48 9.66 0.67 11.71
C TYR A 48 10.17 -0.78 11.79
N ILE A 49 9.39 -1.73 11.27
CA ILE A 49 9.77 -3.15 11.24
C ILE A 49 11.06 -3.33 10.41
N VAL A 50 11.12 -2.70 9.24
CA VAL A 50 12.31 -2.77 8.38
C VAL A 50 13.53 -2.14 9.08
N LYS A 51 13.35 -0.99 9.75
CA LYS A 51 14.42 -0.35 10.51
C LYS A 51 14.94 -1.27 11.62
N GLU A 52 14.06 -1.89 12.41
CA GLU A 52 14.46 -2.81 13.47
C GLU A 52 15.25 -4.01 12.93
N TYR A 53 14.75 -4.63 11.86
CA TYR A 53 15.45 -5.73 11.19
C TYR A 53 16.86 -5.33 10.74
N LEU A 54 16.99 -4.15 10.12
CA LEU A 54 18.28 -3.64 9.67
C LEU A 54 19.21 -3.32 10.84
N MET A 55 18.70 -2.76 11.94
CA MET A 55 19.50 -2.50 13.14
C MET A 55 20.04 -3.78 13.78
N VAL A 56 19.22 -4.82 13.91
CA VAL A 56 19.66 -6.14 14.41
C VAL A 56 20.71 -6.75 13.50
N SER A 57 20.48 -6.70 12.18
CA SER A 57 21.40 -7.24 11.18
C SER A 57 22.76 -6.53 11.21
N LEU A 58 22.76 -5.20 11.31
CA LEU A 58 23.99 -4.42 11.41
C LEU A 58 24.71 -4.67 12.73
N HIS A 59 24.00 -4.72 13.85
CA HIS A 59 24.60 -5.04 15.14
C HIS A 59 25.30 -6.40 15.10
N TYR A 60 24.65 -7.44 14.54
CA TYR A 60 25.27 -8.75 14.37
C TYR A 60 26.53 -8.71 13.51
N ILE A 61 26.54 -7.96 12.42
CA ILE A 61 27.72 -7.81 11.54
C ILE A 61 28.87 -7.08 12.25
N PHE A 62 28.59 -6.07 13.07
CA PHE A 62 29.64 -5.26 13.73
C PHE A 62 30.11 -5.81 15.08
N THR A 63 29.40 -6.79 15.66
CA THR A 63 29.77 -7.43 16.92
C THR A 63 30.30 -8.86 16.77
N ALA A 64 30.23 -9.44 15.57
CA ALA A 64 30.88 -10.69 15.19
C ALA A 64 32.29 -10.45 14.63
#